data_AF-A0A7R9UKH6-F1
#
_entry.id   AF-A0A7R9UKH6-F1
#
_cell.length_a   1.000
_cell.length_b   1.000
_cell.length_c   1.000
_cell.angle_alpha   90.00
_cell.angle_beta   90.00
_cell.angle_gamma   90.00
#
_symmetry.space_group_name_H-M   'P 1'
#
loop_
_entity.id
_entity.type
_entity.pdbx_description
1 polymer ?
#
loop_
_entity_poly.entity_id
_entity_poly.type
_entity_poly.pdbx_seq_one_letter_code
_entity_poly.pdbx_strand_id
1 'polypeptide(L)'
;MWALDVRKLQWTLLNDGSELEVARQLAPPARKGHTLVTVDSLYCNSTGKYATAIVLFAGRVDINLYFNDVWAFFPTARRWERLDTAPAPTPHAHVTAMAPHPRDHHAAAVVGNGMYTIGGWYKYWHAFDDVWRFDLDERTWTAIQPTSAVVPQGRFLISLLPIGTDLFMFGGELGSDEPGAQANGYLNDVWAFSTTTREWIELSPSRCPRDHTSAPRPPHVPDDDDEDDGEHVVRAQGPLAKPGGGQKAKGTKG
;
A
#
# COMPACT_ATOMS: atom_id res chain seq x y z
N MET A 1 10.20 14.92 1.41
CA MET A 1 10.19 13.74 0.52
C MET A 1 11.59 13.46 0.01
N TRP A 2 11.99 12.19 -0.05
CA TRP A 2 13.33 11.74 -0.44
C TRP A 2 13.27 10.89 -1.72
N ALA A 3 14.36 10.86 -2.48
CA ALA A 3 14.58 9.89 -3.55
C ALA A 3 15.95 9.21 -3.40
N LEU A 4 16.02 7.92 -3.75
CA LEU A 4 17.24 7.13 -3.78
C LEU A 4 17.65 6.87 -5.23
N ASP A 5 18.82 7.36 -5.65
CA ASP A 5 19.43 6.87 -6.90
C ASP A 5 20.01 5.48 -6.63
N VAL A 6 19.24 4.44 -6.95
CA VAL A 6 19.61 3.03 -6.68
C VAL A 6 20.89 2.59 -7.37
N ARG A 7 21.36 3.30 -8.40
CA ARG A 7 22.64 3.00 -9.08
C ARG A 7 23.85 3.57 -8.34
N LYS A 8 23.63 4.62 -7.54
CA LYS A 8 24.68 5.29 -6.74
C LYS A 8 24.55 5.02 -5.24
N LEU A 9 23.43 4.44 -4.82
CA LEU A 9 23.00 4.29 -3.43
C LEU A 9 23.00 5.63 -2.66
N GLN A 10 22.64 6.72 -3.36
CA GLN A 10 22.65 8.08 -2.81
C GLN A 10 21.23 8.61 -2.62
N TRP A 11 20.93 9.05 -1.39
CA TRP A 11 19.71 9.74 -1.04
C TRP A 11 19.80 11.23 -1.40
N THR A 12 18.76 11.74 -2.05
CA THR A 12 18.55 13.17 -2.31
C THR A 12 17.28 13.63 -1.64
N LEU A 13 17.36 14.72 -0.87
CA LEU A 13 16.20 15.41 -0.33
C LEU A 13 15.56 16.22 -1.47
N LEU A 14 14.35 15.84 -1.88
CA LEU A 14 13.64 16.49 -3.00
C LEU A 14 12.79 17.68 -2.54
N ASN A 15 12.31 17.64 -1.30
CA ASN A 15 11.61 18.72 -0.63
C ASN A 15 11.71 18.44 0.88
N ASP A 16 12.20 19.41 1.66
CA ASP A 16 12.45 19.29 3.09
C ASP A 16 11.33 19.88 3.98
N GLY A 17 10.37 20.60 3.37
CA GLY A 17 9.32 21.33 4.07
C GLY A 17 9.83 22.51 4.92
N SER A 18 11.07 22.96 4.74
CA SER A 18 11.70 23.99 5.58
C SER A 18 11.59 25.41 5.02
N GLU A 19 11.30 25.57 3.73
CA GLU A 19 11.11 26.90 3.14
C GLU A 19 9.92 27.66 3.76
N LEU A 20 10.09 28.99 3.82
CA LEU A 20 9.23 29.99 4.47
C LEU A 20 7.73 29.70 4.34
N GLU A 21 6.92 30.09 5.34
CA GLU A 21 5.50 29.69 5.52
C GLU A 21 4.62 29.66 4.26
N VAL A 22 4.87 30.55 3.28
CA VAL A 22 4.26 30.56 1.94
C VAL A 22 4.34 29.18 1.24
N ALA A 23 5.45 28.46 1.38
CA ALA A 23 5.69 27.15 0.78
C ALA A 23 4.90 26.00 1.44
N ARG A 24 4.37 26.19 2.66
CA ARG A 24 3.48 25.19 3.29
C ARG A 24 2.13 25.05 2.59
N GLN A 25 1.75 26.03 1.76
CA GLN A 25 0.59 25.93 0.86
C GLN A 25 0.94 25.29 -0.49
N LEU A 26 2.22 25.07 -0.78
CA LEU A 26 2.72 24.53 -2.04
C LEU A 26 3.04 23.03 -1.99
N ALA A 27 2.73 22.32 -0.90
CA ALA A 27 2.99 20.89 -0.74
C ALA A 27 1.93 20.21 0.15
N PRO A 28 1.67 18.90 -0.02
CA PRO A 28 0.73 18.17 0.84
C PRO A 28 1.21 18.11 2.30
N PRO A 29 0.31 18.31 3.29
CA PRO A 29 0.59 18.02 4.70
C PRO A 29 1.14 16.62 4.95
N ALA A 30 2.04 16.50 5.93
CA ALA A 30 2.61 15.23 6.38
C ALA A 30 1.50 14.27 6.86
N ARG A 31 1.55 13.00 6.41
CA ARG A 31 0.45 12.04 6.53
C ARG A 31 0.90 10.60 6.37
N LYS A 32 0.09 9.65 6.85
CA LYS A 32 0.24 8.19 6.71
C LYS A 32 -1.00 7.56 6.08
N GLY A 33 -0.89 6.31 5.63
CA GLY A 33 -1.99 5.58 4.98
C GLY A 33 -2.50 6.24 3.68
N HIS A 34 -1.69 7.11 3.07
CA HIS A 34 -1.95 7.67 1.73
C HIS A 34 -1.47 6.68 0.67
N THR A 35 -1.98 6.80 -0.55
CA THR A 35 -1.43 6.09 -1.72
C THR A 35 -0.55 7.02 -2.55
N LEU A 36 0.39 6.42 -3.29
CA LEU A 36 1.16 7.07 -4.35
C LEU A 36 1.03 6.23 -5.61
N VAL A 37 0.73 6.86 -6.74
CA VAL A 37 0.74 6.22 -8.07
C VAL A 37 1.61 7.03 -9.04
N THR A 38 2.24 6.36 -10.00
CA THR A 38 2.98 7.02 -11.08
C THR A 38 2.08 7.28 -12.28
N VAL A 39 2.16 8.48 -12.85
CA VAL A 39 1.45 8.87 -14.07
C VAL A 39 2.50 9.37 -15.06
N ASP A 40 2.64 8.72 -16.21
CA ASP A 40 3.72 9.01 -17.17
C ASP A 40 3.58 10.37 -17.86
N SER A 41 2.34 10.83 -18.05
CA SER A 41 2.00 12.07 -18.74
C SER A 41 0.84 12.77 -18.03
N LEU A 42 1.14 13.75 -17.19
CA LEU A 42 0.18 14.62 -16.51
C LEU A 42 0.48 16.09 -16.84
N TYR A 43 -0.55 16.90 -17.09
CA TYR A 43 -0.36 18.33 -17.37
C TYR A 43 0.10 19.09 -16.12
N CYS A 44 1.29 19.72 -16.21
CA CYS A 44 1.91 20.50 -15.15
C CYS A 44 1.62 22.00 -15.36
N ASN A 45 0.84 22.59 -14.46
CA ASN A 45 0.32 23.96 -14.62
C ASN A 45 1.44 25.01 -14.67
N SER A 46 2.51 24.80 -13.91
CA SER A 46 3.64 25.75 -13.83
C SER A 46 4.62 25.70 -15.00
N THR A 47 4.69 24.58 -15.72
CA THR A 47 5.60 24.44 -16.88
C THR A 47 4.87 24.55 -18.22
N GLY A 48 3.52 24.47 -18.20
CA GLY A 48 2.68 24.48 -19.40
C GLY A 48 2.87 23.24 -20.28
N LYS A 49 3.31 22.12 -19.69
CA LYS A 49 3.70 20.90 -20.41
C LYS A 49 3.21 19.65 -19.68
N TYR A 50 3.02 18.59 -20.44
CA TYR A 50 2.85 17.24 -19.88
C TYR A 50 4.20 16.70 -19.41
N ALA A 51 4.21 16.06 -18.24
CA ALA A 51 5.38 15.44 -17.65
C ALA A 51 4.99 14.26 -16.75
N THR A 52 5.94 13.38 -16.48
CA THR A 52 5.78 12.31 -15.49
C THR A 52 5.57 12.90 -14.09
N ALA A 53 4.60 12.35 -13.37
CA ALA A 53 4.20 12.78 -12.03
C ALA A 53 4.06 11.58 -11.09
N ILE A 54 4.21 11.86 -9.79
CA ILE A 54 3.79 10.97 -8.70
C ILE A 54 2.54 11.61 -8.11
N VAL A 55 1.38 10.95 -8.25
CA VAL A 55 0.11 11.42 -7.69
C VAL A 55 -0.09 10.81 -6.31
N LEU A 56 -0.29 11.67 -5.32
CA LEU A 56 -0.66 11.35 -3.95
C LEU A 56 -2.16 11.56 -3.78
N PHE A 57 -2.82 10.63 -3.08
CA PHE A 57 -4.21 10.79 -2.69
C PHE A 57 -4.43 10.43 -1.21
N ALA A 58 -5.25 11.26 -0.55
CA ALA A 58 -5.83 11.01 0.78
C ALA A 58 -4.80 10.62 1.86
N GLY A 59 -5.15 9.74 2.80
CA GLY A 59 -4.40 9.43 4.02
C GLY A 59 -4.84 10.26 5.22
N ARG A 60 -4.10 10.20 6.32
CA ARG A 60 -4.42 10.90 7.58
C ARG A 60 -3.20 11.38 8.36
N VAL A 61 -3.39 12.33 9.26
CA VAL A 61 -2.39 12.68 10.29
C VAL A 61 -2.56 11.76 11.50
N ASP A 62 -3.75 11.77 12.10
CA ASP A 62 -4.08 11.10 13.34
C ASP A 62 -5.45 10.38 13.24
N ILE A 63 -6.18 10.19 14.35
CA ILE A 63 -7.51 9.55 14.36
C ILE A 63 -8.67 10.52 14.04
N ASN A 64 -8.40 11.82 13.98
CA ASN A 64 -9.40 12.88 13.80
C ASN A 64 -9.29 13.56 12.43
N LEU A 65 -8.08 13.73 11.91
CA LEU A 65 -7.79 14.42 10.65
C LEU A 65 -7.39 13.45 9.52
N TYR A 66 -8.35 13.20 8.63
CA TYR A 66 -8.21 12.45 7.37
C TYR A 66 -8.31 13.42 6.19
N PHE A 67 -7.78 13.02 5.03
CA PHE A 67 -7.79 13.79 3.80
C PHE A 67 -8.50 13.03 2.66
N ASN A 68 -9.00 13.78 1.67
CA ASN A 68 -9.43 13.32 0.35
C ASN A 68 -8.90 14.26 -0.77
N ASP A 69 -7.84 15.01 -0.50
CA ASP A 69 -7.16 15.87 -1.46
C ASP A 69 -6.26 15.06 -2.41
N VAL A 70 -5.97 15.65 -3.58
CA VAL A 70 -5.15 15.03 -4.63
C VAL A 70 -3.99 15.97 -4.96
N TRP A 71 -2.76 15.45 -4.93
CA TRP A 71 -1.55 16.21 -5.19
C TRP A 71 -0.67 15.49 -6.22
N ALA A 72 -0.09 16.23 -7.16
CA ALA A 72 0.96 15.71 -8.04
C ALA A 72 2.32 16.28 -7.64
N PHE A 73 3.32 15.42 -7.49
CA PHE A 73 4.72 15.82 -7.51
C PHE A 73 5.31 15.60 -8.90
N PHE A 74 5.91 16.63 -9.49
CA PHE A 74 6.60 16.55 -10.77
C PHE A 74 8.12 16.45 -10.54
N PRO A 75 8.77 15.28 -10.71
CA PRO A 75 10.17 15.09 -10.31
C PRO A 75 11.16 15.99 -11.06
N THR A 76 10.93 16.23 -12.35
CA THR A 76 11.77 17.10 -13.19
C THR A 76 11.71 18.56 -12.75
N ALA A 77 10.54 19.03 -12.33
CA ALA A 77 10.33 20.40 -11.84
C ALA A 77 10.48 20.53 -10.31
N ARG A 78 10.74 19.42 -9.60
CA ARG A 78 10.89 19.30 -8.13
C ARG A 78 9.81 20.01 -7.31
N ARG A 79 8.57 19.98 -7.79
CA ARG A 79 7.46 20.74 -7.20
C ARG A 79 6.22 19.89 -7.02
N TRP A 80 5.43 20.26 -6.03
CA TRP A 80 4.07 19.77 -5.87
C TRP A 80 3.08 20.75 -6.53
N GLU A 81 1.97 20.22 -7.00
CA GLU A 81 0.78 20.96 -7.42
C GLU A 81 -0.46 20.24 -6.88
N ARG A 82 -1.42 20.98 -6.34
CA ARG A 82 -2.72 20.41 -5.95
C ARG A 82 -3.58 20.22 -7.20
N LEU A 83 -4.21 19.06 -7.35
CA LEU A 83 -5.01 18.71 -8.52
C LEU A 83 -6.51 18.88 -8.27
N ASP A 84 -6.99 18.64 -7.05
CA ASP A 84 -8.41 18.72 -6.72
C ASP A 84 -8.92 20.17 -6.60
N THR A 85 -10.09 20.42 -7.18
CA THR A 85 -10.73 21.75 -7.27
C THR A 85 -11.89 21.95 -6.29
N ALA A 86 -12.32 20.90 -5.58
CA ALA A 86 -13.39 20.99 -4.60
C ALA A 86 -12.92 21.73 -3.33
N PRO A 87 -13.64 22.76 -2.86
CA PRO A 87 -13.40 23.28 -1.52
C PRO A 87 -13.68 22.18 -0.49
N ALA A 88 -12.93 22.19 0.62
CA ALA A 88 -13.18 21.26 1.72
C ALA A 88 -14.65 21.37 2.18
N PRO A 89 -15.35 20.24 2.44
CA PRO A 89 -16.77 20.27 2.76
C PRO A 89 -17.02 21.12 4.00
N THR A 90 -17.79 22.20 3.84
CA THR A 90 -18.24 23.01 4.97
C THR A 90 -19.30 22.24 5.76
N PRO A 91 -19.45 22.45 7.08
CA PRO A 91 -20.27 21.56 7.93
C PRO A 91 -21.79 21.55 7.65
N HIS A 92 -22.26 22.29 6.65
CA HIS A 92 -23.69 22.52 6.37
C HIS A 92 -24.06 22.43 4.87
N ALA A 93 -23.14 22.04 3.99
CA ALA A 93 -23.48 21.81 2.58
C ALA A 93 -24.12 20.42 2.39
N HIS A 94 -25.27 20.34 1.72
CA HIS A 94 -25.85 19.06 1.31
C HIS A 94 -24.92 18.39 0.29
N VAL A 95 -24.22 17.34 0.73
CA VAL A 95 -23.16 16.68 -0.02
C VAL A 95 -23.74 15.81 -1.14
N THR A 96 -23.85 16.37 -2.35
CA THR A 96 -23.58 15.56 -3.54
C THR A 96 -22.07 15.32 -3.59
N ALA A 97 -21.64 14.07 -3.38
CA ALA A 97 -20.24 13.75 -3.17
C ALA A 97 -19.42 13.89 -4.47
N MET A 98 -18.90 15.09 -4.72
CA MET A 98 -17.97 15.44 -5.81
C MET A 98 -16.58 14.79 -5.67
N ALA A 99 -16.36 13.99 -4.62
CA ALA A 99 -15.12 13.30 -4.31
C ALA A 99 -15.41 12.14 -3.32
N PRO A 100 -14.54 11.11 -3.26
CA PRO A 100 -14.56 10.10 -2.21
C PRO A 100 -14.48 10.72 -0.81
N HIS A 101 -15.11 10.06 0.16
CA HIS A 101 -14.98 10.41 1.57
C HIS A 101 -13.50 10.33 2.03
N PRO A 102 -13.01 11.26 2.89
CA PRO A 102 -11.69 11.18 3.51
C PRO A 102 -11.38 9.81 4.10
N ARG A 103 -10.19 9.28 3.80
CA ARG A 103 -9.84 7.88 4.05
C ARG A 103 -8.34 7.64 4.16
N ASP A 104 -7.93 6.56 4.83
CA ASP A 104 -6.56 6.03 4.77
C ASP A 104 -6.53 4.52 4.51
N HIS A 105 -5.36 3.96 4.19
CA HIS A 105 -5.15 2.54 3.87
C HIS A 105 -6.05 1.96 2.75
N HIS A 106 -6.56 2.82 1.88
CA HIS A 106 -7.16 2.45 0.60
C HIS A 106 -6.05 1.98 -0.36
N ALA A 107 -6.42 1.32 -1.45
CA ALA A 107 -5.51 1.10 -2.56
C ALA A 107 -5.86 2.01 -3.75
N ALA A 108 -4.85 2.30 -4.58
CA ALA A 108 -5.02 3.07 -5.80
C ALA A 108 -4.12 2.53 -6.93
N ALA A 109 -4.60 2.61 -8.16
CA ALA A 109 -3.91 2.18 -9.37
C ALA A 109 -4.34 3.04 -10.58
N VAL A 110 -3.50 3.13 -11.61
CA VAL A 110 -3.80 3.91 -12.83
C VAL A 110 -4.12 2.95 -13.98
N VAL A 111 -5.21 3.21 -14.68
CA VAL A 111 -5.62 2.54 -15.93
C VAL A 111 -6.04 3.60 -16.93
N GLY A 112 -5.25 3.77 -18.00
CA GLY A 112 -5.42 4.87 -18.95
C GLY A 112 -5.37 6.24 -18.26
N ASN A 113 -6.34 7.10 -18.57
CA ASN A 113 -6.50 8.42 -17.94
C ASN A 113 -7.22 8.39 -16.56
N GLY A 114 -7.52 7.20 -16.02
CA GLY A 114 -8.20 7.06 -14.72
C GLY A 114 -7.24 6.60 -13.63
N MET A 115 -7.14 7.37 -12.54
CA MET A 115 -6.67 6.83 -11.25
C MET A 115 -7.88 6.24 -10.52
N TYR A 116 -7.85 4.94 -10.27
CA TYR A 116 -8.88 4.21 -9.54
C TYR A 116 -8.47 4.10 -8.06
N THR A 117 -9.42 4.32 -7.16
CA THR A 117 -9.31 4.15 -5.70
C THR A 117 -10.32 3.11 -5.28
N ILE A 118 -9.89 2.16 -4.44
CA ILE A 118 -10.76 1.09 -3.91
C ILE A 118 -10.60 1.02 -2.39
N GLY A 119 -11.75 1.01 -1.71
CA GLY A 119 -11.86 0.79 -0.27
C GLY A 119 -11.09 1.79 0.60
N GLY A 120 -10.53 1.29 1.69
CA GLY A 120 -9.84 2.05 2.74
C GLY A 120 -10.67 2.22 4.00
N TRP A 121 -10.28 3.17 4.84
CA TRP A 121 -10.72 3.26 6.23
C TRP A 121 -11.12 4.68 6.64
N TYR A 122 -12.18 4.82 7.46
CA TYR A 122 -12.50 6.08 8.13
C TYR A 122 -13.22 5.89 9.48
N LYS A 123 -12.46 6.02 10.58
CA LYS A 123 -12.94 6.01 11.98
C LYS A 123 -13.79 4.78 12.34
N TYR A 124 -14.10 4.62 13.63
CA TYR A 124 -15.10 3.69 14.19
C TYR A 124 -15.22 2.29 13.55
N TRP A 125 -14.08 1.73 13.12
CA TRP A 125 -13.95 0.45 12.42
C TRP A 125 -14.64 0.32 11.04
N HIS A 126 -15.04 1.44 10.42
CA HIS A 126 -15.66 1.46 9.10
C HIS A 126 -14.62 1.35 7.97
N ALA A 127 -14.73 0.28 7.18
CA ALA A 127 -13.97 0.05 5.95
C ALA A 127 -14.87 0.21 4.72
N PHE A 128 -14.39 0.93 3.71
CA PHE A 128 -15.14 1.18 2.48
C PHE A 128 -15.08 -0.01 1.51
N ASP A 129 -16.17 -0.23 0.78
CA ASP A 129 -16.33 -1.16 -0.35
C ASP A 129 -16.40 -0.44 -1.71
N ASP A 130 -16.32 0.88 -1.71
CA ASP A 130 -16.54 1.72 -2.88
C ASP A 130 -15.37 1.73 -3.88
N VAL A 131 -15.72 2.01 -5.14
CA VAL A 131 -14.78 2.22 -6.25
C VAL A 131 -14.95 3.64 -6.78
N TRP A 132 -13.87 4.40 -6.82
CA TRP A 132 -13.85 5.77 -7.35
C TRP A 132 -12.83 5.88 -8.47
N ARG A 133 -13.16 6.67 -9.50
CA ARG A 133 -12.23 7.07 -10.57
C ARG A 133 -11.98 8.57 -10.48
N PHE A 134 -10.73 8.98 -10.38
CA PHE A 134 -10.29 10.34 -10.67
C PHE A 134 -9.83 10.42 -12.12
N ASP A 135 -10.41 11.33 -12.90
CA ASP A 135 -9.91 11.65 -14.23
C ASP A 135 -8.67 12.54 -14.12
N LEU A 136 -7.55 12.13 -14.70
CA LEU A 136 -6.27 12.82 -14.53
C LEU A 136 -6.16 14.11 -15.38
N ASP A 137 -6.88 14.17 -16.51
CA ASP A 137 -6.96 15.36 -17.37
C ASP A 137 -8.04 16.34 -16.87
N GLU A 138 -9.27 15.89 -16.63
CA GLU A 138 -10.37 16.75 -16.16
C GLU A 138 -10.26 17.12 -14.68
N ARG A 139 -9.52 16.34 -13.89
CA ARG A 139 -9.35 16.49 -12.43
C ARG A 139 -10.65 16.38 -11.65
N THR A 140 -11.55 15.52 -12.13
CA THR A 140 -12.88 15.25 -11.59
C THR A 140 -12.94 13.85 -10.98
N TRP A 141 -13.74 13.66 -9.93
CA TRP A 141 -14.05 12.34 -9.40
C TRP A 141 -15.38 11.83 -9.94
N THR A 142 -15.46 10.52 -10.19
CA THR A 142 -16.68 9.79 -10.51
C THR A 142 -16.78 8.57 -9.60
N ALA A 143 -17.92 8.42 -8.90
CA ALA A 143 -18.25 7.19 -8.19
C ALA A 143 -18.57 6.10 -9.22
N ILE A 144 -17.89 4.96 -9.15
CA ILE A 144 -18.10 3.84 -10.06
C ILE A 144 -18.98 2.81 -9.38
N GLN A 145 -20.27 2.82 -9.70
CA GLN A 145 -21.19 1.77 -9.27
C GLN A 145 -20.83 0.46 -10.00
N PRO A 146 -20.50 -0.63 -9.28
CA PRO A 146 -20.30 -1.92 -9.91
C PRO A 146 -21.60 -2.48 -10.49
N THR A 147 -21.46 -3.25 -11.57
CA THR A 147 -22.56 -3.89 -12.30
C THR A 147 -22.75 -5.36 -11.94
N SER A 148 -21.77 -5.97 -11.26
CA SER A 148 -21.85 -7.36 -10.79
C SER A 148 -22.78 -7.51 -9.58
N ALA A 149 -23.48 -8.65 -9.50
CA ALA A 149 -24.38 -8.96 -8.39
C ALA A 149 -23.67 -9.31 -7.08
N VAL A 150 -22.38 -9.69 -7.17
CA VAL A 150 -21.48 -9.90 -6.03
C VAL A 150 -20.33 -8.93 -6.16
N VAL A 151 -19.92 -8.34 -5.03
CA VAL A 151 -18.80 -7.40 -4.91
C VAL A 151 -17.96 -7.78 -3.68
N PRO A 152 -16.67 -7.41 -3.62
CA PRO A 152 -15.87 -7.62 -2.42
C PRO A 152 -16.43 -6.82 -1.23
N GLN A 153 -16.38 -7.41 -0.03
CA GLN A 153 -16.71 -6.69 1.20
C GLN A 153 -15.73 -5.54 1.48
N GLY A 154 -16.22 -4.52 2.19
CA GLY A 154 -15.47 -3.32 2.57
C GLY A 154 -14.21 -3.64 3.38
N ARG A 155 -13.09 -3.07 2.95
CA ARG A 155 -11.76 -3.50 3.40
C ARG A 155 -10.70 -2.40 3.24
N PHE A 156 -9.59 -2.56 3.95
CA PHE A 156 -8.43 -1.68 3.93
C PHE A 156 -7.13 -2.50 3.94
N LEU A 157 -5.95 -1.86 3.87
CA LEU A 157 -4.63 -2.55 3.73
C LEU A 157 -4.54 -3.46 2.49
N ILE A 158 -5.22 -3.04 1.42
CA ILE A 158 -5.40 -3.78 0.16
C ILE A 158 -4.11 -3.73 -0.68
N SER A 159 -3.77 -4.83 -1.37
CA SER A 159 -2.86 -4.80 -2.53
C SER A 159 -3.66 -4.71 -3.83
N LEU A 160 -3.35 -3.74 -4.70
CA LEU A 160 -4.04 -3.50 -5.96
C LEU A 160 -3.03 -3.28 -7.10
N LEU A 161 -3.21 -3.97 -8.23
CA LEU A 161 -2.35 -3.86 -9.40
C LEU A 161 -3.18 -3.81 -10.70
N PRO A 162 -2.84 -2.92 -11.66
CA PRO A 162 -3.46 -2.91 -12.98
C PRO A 162 -2.80 -3.95 -13.91
N ILE A 163 -3.60 -4.70 -14.65
CA ILE A 163 -3.16 -5.58 -15.74
C ILE A 163 -4.09 -5.35 -16.93
N GLY A 164 -3.58 -4.70 -17.98
CA GLY A 164 -4.41 -4.28 -19.12
C GLY A 164 -5.45 -3.24 -18.70
N THR A 165 -6.73 -3.55 -18.90
CA THR A 165 -7.87 -2.72 -18.47
C THR A 165 -8.39 -3.08 -17.08
N ASP A 166 -7.87 -4.13 -16.45
CA ASP A 166 -8.50 -4.72 -15.27
C ASP A 166 -7.61 -4.51 -14.03
N LEU A 167 -8.26 -4.37 -12.87
CA LEU A 167 -7.62 -4.16 -11.58
C LEU A 167 -7.68 -5.46 -10.77
N PHE A 168 -6.52 -5.96 -10.38
CA PHE A 168 -6.39 -7.16 -9.55
C PHE A 168 -6.16 -6.75 -8.10
N MET A 169 -7.12 -7.11 -7.26
CA MET A 169 -7.13 -6.84 -5.83
C MET A 169 -6.80 -8.14 -5.07
N PHE A 170 -5.93 -8.05 -4.07
CA PHE A 170 -5.60 -9.18 -3.19
C PHE A 170 -5.74 -8.80 -1.72
N GLY A 171 -6.45 -9.65 -0.98
CA GLY A 171 -6.55 -9.63 0.48
C GLY A 171 -7.07 -8.30 1.04
N GLY A 172 -6.41 -7.84 2.11
CA GLY A 172 -6.82 -6.72 2.94
C GLY A 172 -7.31 -7.16 4.31
N GLU A 173 -7.77 -6.21 5.11
CA GLU A 173 -8.39 -6.41 6.44
C GLU A 173 -9.84 -5.90 6.37
N LEU A 174 -10.78 -6.69 6.91
CA LEU A 174 -12.19 -6.31 7.01
C LEU A 174 -12.40 -5.23 8.09
N GLY A 175 -13.34 -4.33 7.84
CA GLY A 175 -13.91 -3.49 8.90
C GLY A 175 -14.85 -4.25 9.84
N SER A 176 -15.29 -3.55 10.88
CA SER A 176 -16.40 -3.95 11.74
C SER A 176 -17.33 -2.76 11.94
N ASP A 177 -18.58 -2.85 11.47
CA ASP A 177 -19.56 -1.79 11.71
C ASP A 177 -20.10 -1.80 13.17
N GLU A 178 -19.66 -2.76 14.00
CA GLU A 178 -20.00 -2.86 15.42
C GLU A 178 -18.95 -2.14 16.33
N PRO A 179 -19.36 -1.12 17.12
CA PRO A 179 -18.46 -0.42 18.02
C PRO A 179 -17.83 -1.33 19.08
N GLY A 180 -16.52 -1.56 18.96
CA GLY A 180 -15.75 -2.41 19.88
C GLY A 180 -15.59 -3.85 19.42
N ALA A 181 -16.21 -4.26 18.31
CA ALA A 181 -15.86 -5.49 17.64
C ALA A 181 -14.47 -5.34 16.99
N GLN A 182 -13.62 -6.35 17.20
CA GLN A 182 -12.26 -6.36 16.71
C GLN A 182 -12.26 -6.76 15.22
N ALA A 183 -11.56 -6.00 14.37
CA ALA A 183 -11.38 -6.37 12.95
C ALA A 183 -10.60 -7.69 12.88
N ASN A 184 -11.33 -8.77 12.61
CA ASN A 184 -10.85 -10.14 12.81
C ASN A 184 -10.72 -10.94 11.50
N GLY A 185 -10.70 -10.25 10.36
CA GLY A 185 -10.60 -10.87 9.04
C GLY A 185 -9.49 -10.28 8.20
N TYR A 186 -8.27 -10.81 8.32
CA TYR A 186 -7.30 -10.74 7.23
C TYR A 186 -7.74 -11.67 6.11
N LEU A 187 -7.74 -11.15 4.89
CA LEU A 187 -8.25 -11.83 3.71
C LEU A 187 -7.10 -12.33 2.83
N ASN A 188 -7.36 -13.43 2.14
CA ASN A 188 -6.46 -14.07 1.18
C ASN A 188 -7.16 -14.33 -0.18
N ASP A 189 -8.29 -13.67 -0.41
CA ASP A 189 -9.05 -13.71 -1.65
C ASP A 189 -8.38 -12.86 -2.75
N VAL A 190 -8.67 -13.21 -4.00
CA VAL A 190 -8.25 -12.45 -5.19
C VAL A 190 -9.50 -12.04 -5.93
N TRP A 191 -9.59 -10.77 -6.29
CA TRP A 191 -10.69 -10.22 -7.08
C TRP A 191 -10.15 -9.49 -8.31
N ALA A 192 -10.81 -9.64 -9.44
CA ALA A 192 -10.60 -8.80 -10.62
C ALA A 192 -11.78 -7.84 -10.81
N PHE A 193 -11.49 -6.57 -11.04
CA PHE A 193 -12.47 -5.56 -11.45
C PHE A 193 -12.15 -5.09 -12.87
N SER A 194 -13.08 -5.29 -13.82
CA SER A 194 -12.88 -4.71 -15.14
C SER A 194 -13.30 -3.25 -15.17
N THR A 195 -12.37 -2.35 -15.49
CA THR A 195 -12.69 -0.91 -15.58
C THR A 195 -13.63 -0.58 -16.75
N THR A 196 -13.79 -1.50 -17.71
CA THR A 196 -14.66 -1.31 -18.88
C THR A 196 -16.09 -1.76 -18.61
N THR A 197 -16.31 -2.96 -18.05
CA THR A 197 -17.68 -3.45 -17.76
C THR A 197 -18.20 -3.01 -16.38
N ARG A 198 -17.29 -2.66 -15.46
CA ARG A 198 -17.50 -2.38 -14.02
C ARG A 198 -17.94 -3.60 -13.21
N GLU A 199 -17.60 -4.79 -13.68
CA GLU A 199 -17.91 -6.06 -13.02
C GLU A 199 -16.75 -6.50 -12.12
N TRP A 200 -17.09 -6.99 -10.93
CA TRP A 200 -16.19 -7.76 -10.07
C TRP A 200 -16.34 -9.26 -10.32
N ILE A 201 -15.22 -9.98 -10.31
CA ILE A 201 -15.15 -11.44 -10.34
C ILE A 201 -14.17 -11.91 -9.25
N GLU A 202 -14.63 -12.81 -8.37
CA GLU A 202 -13.74 -13.50 -7.42
C GLU A 202 -12.96 -14.61 -8.17
N LEU A 203 -11.63 -14.60 -8.03
CA LEU A 203 -10.73 -15.55 -8.68
C LEU A 203 -10.38 -16.68 -7.71
N SER A 204 -11.30 -17.63 -7.53
CA SER A 204 -11.02 -18.83 -6.72
C SER A 204 -10.08 -19.80 -7.47
N PRO A 205 -9.14 -20.51 -6.78
CA PRO A 205 -8.21 -21.48 -7.39
C PRO A 205 -8.85 -22.70 -8.12
N SER A 206 -10.18 -22.83 -8.07
CA SER A 206 -10.95 -24.03 -8.42
C SER A 206 -11.11 -24.32 -9.92
N ARG A 207 -10.43 -23.58 -10.81
CA ARG A 207 -10.54 -23.74 -12.28
C ARG A 207 -9.20 -23.86 -13.01
N CYS A 208 -8.25 -24.57 -12.43
CA CYS A 208 -7.25 -25.27 -13.22
C CYS A 208 -7.74 -26.71 -13.43
N PRO A 209 -8.10 -27.15 -14.66
CA PRO A 209 -8.27 -28.57 -14.94
C PRO A 209 -6.96 -29.26 -14.56
N ARG A 210 -7.01 -30.18 -13.60
CA ARG A 210 -5.85 -31.04 -13.33
C ARG A 210 -5.61 -31.84 -14.59
N ASP A 211 -4.50 -31.57 -15.27
CA ASP A 211 -4.07 -32.41 -16.36
C ASP A 211 -3.81 -33.81 -15.79
N HIS A 212 -4.65 -34.77 -16.15
CA HIS A 212 -4.66 -36.13 -15.62
C HIS A 212 -3.52 -36.99 -16.21
N THR A 213 -2.38 -36.37 -16.54
CA THR A 213 -1.24 -37.00 -17.24
C THR A 213 0.09 -36.89 -16.50
N SER A 214 0.15 -36.25 -15.32
CA SER A 214 1.32 -36.38 -14.44
C SER A 214 1.33 -37.73 -13.72
N ALA A 215 1.98 -38.72 -14.34
CA ALA A 215 2.26 -40.00 -13.71
C ALA A 215 3.01 -39.82 -12.38
N PRO A 216 2.79 -40.68 -11.37
CA PRO A 216 3.45 -40.54 -10.07
C PRO A 216 4.96 -40.70 -10.22
N ARG A 217 5.71 -39.77 -9.62
CA ARG A 217 7.18 -39.82 -9.59
C ARG A 217 7.62 -41.12 -8.90
N PRO A 218 8.53 -41.92 -9.50
CA PRO A 218 8.99 -43.15 -8.86
C PRO A 218 9.76 -42.85 -7.57
N PRO A 219 9.75 -43.75 -6.58
CA PRO A 219 10.50 -43.58 -5.35
C PRO A 219 12.01 -43.58 -5.63
N HIS A 220 12.75 -42.80 -4.85
CA HIS A 220 14.21 -42.74 -4.92
C HIS A 220 14.79 -44.11 -4.52
N VAL A 221 15.61 -44.69 -5.39
CA VAL A 221 16.55 -45.74 -5.00
C VAL A 221 17.76 -45.02 -4.37
N PRO A 222 18.32 -45.49 -3.25
CA PRO A 222 19.64 -45.09 -2.78
C PRO A 222 20.70 -45.83 -3.60
N ASP A 223 21.70 -45.11 -4.10
CA ASP A 223 22.89 -45.73 -4.66
C ASP A 223 23.84 -46.08 -3.50
N ASP A 224 24.00 -47.38 -3.22
CA ASP A 224 25.08 -47.91 -2.39
C ASP A 224 26.32 -48.13 -3.28
N ASP A 225 27.43 -47.48 -2.95
CA ASP A 225 28.80 -47.88 -3.33
C ASP A 225 29.78 -47.29 -2.29
N ASP A 226 30.74 -48.10 -1.85
CA ASP A 226 31.34 -48.05 -0.49
C ASP A 226 32.59 -47.15 -0.29
N GLU A 227 32.83 -46.85 1.01
CA GLU A 227 34.10 -46.71 1.79
C GLU A 227 35.44 -46.40 1.06
N ASP A 228 36.27 -45.43 1.49
CA ASP A 228 37.39 -45.54 2.47
C ASP A 228 38.30 -44.29 2.29
N ASP A 229 39.14 -43.82 3.23
CA ASP A 229 38.94 -43.38 4.63
C ASP A 229 39.88 -42.16 4.88
N GLY A 230 39.80 -41.46 6.02
CA GLY A 230 40.82 -40.47 6.42
C GLY A 230 40.42 -39.46 7.50
N GLU A 231 40.75 -39.79 8.76
CA GLU A 231 40.64 -38.98 9.98
C GLU A 231 40.81 -37.44 9.85
N HIS A 232 39.94 -36.67 10.52
CA HIS A 232 40.36 -35.93 11.73
C HIS A 232 39.19 -35.37 12.56
N VAL A 233 39.39 -35.34 13.88
CA VAL A 233 38.34 -35.43 14.91
C VAL A 233 38.07 -34.10 15.67
N VAL A 234 36.84 -33.57 15.49
CA VAL A 234 35.78 -33.30 16.51
C VAL A 234 35.95 -32.25 17.65
N ARG A 235 34.94 -31.34 17.70
CA ARG A 235 34.33 -30.55 18.83
C ARG A 235 35.13 -29.55 19.67
N ALA A 236 34.44 -28.42 19.94
CA ALA A 236 34.21 -27.96 21.31
C ALA A 236 32.78 -27.38 21.48
N GLN A 237 32.06 -27.81 22.51
CA GLN A 237 30.86 -27.13 23.02
C GLN A 237 31.28 -26.20 24.18
N GLY A 238 30.66 -25.03 24.31
CA GLY A 238 30.85 -24.11 25.44
C GLY A 238 29.58 -23.96 26.28
N PRO A 239 29.60 -24.26 27.60
CA PRO A 239 28.41 -24.17 28.45
C PRO A 239 28.25 -22.81 29.16
N LEU A 240 27.01 -22.49 29.55
CA LEU A 240 26.69 -21.36 30.43
C LEU A 240 27.08 -21.63 31.90
N ALA A 241 27.47 -20.56 32.61
CA ALA A 241 27.67 -20.58 34.07
C ALA A 241 26.70 -19.62 34.79
N LYS A 242 26.15 -20.06 35.93
CA LYS A 242 25.34 -19.26 36.86
C LYS A 242 26.19 -18.66 37.99
N PRO A 243 25.74 -17.58 38.67
CA PRO A 243 26.54 -16.89 39.68
C PRO A 243 26.35 -17.39 41.12
N GLY A 244 27.40 -17.21 41.92
CA GLY A 244 27.48 -17.33 43.38
C GLY A 244 28.96 -17.39 43.77
N GLY A 245 29.47 -16.77 44.83
CA GLY A 245 28.85 -15.97 45.89
C GLY A 245 29.58 -16.25 47.21
N GLY A 246 30.21 -15.25 47.84
CA GLY A 246 30.72 -15.39 49.23
C GLY A 246 32.18 -15.02 49.51
N GLN A 247 32.40 -13.74 49.81
CA GLN A 247 33.01 -13.22 51.06
C GLN A 247 34.43 -13.59 51.58
N LYS A 248 35.04 -12.54 52.16
CA LYS A 248 36.14 -12.43 53.15
C LYS A 248 37.57 -12.54 52.63
N ALA A 249 38.58 -11.85 53.16
CA ALA A 249 38.77 -10.62 53.97
C ALA A 249 40.19 -10.70 54.59
N LYS A 250 40.78 -9.54 54.94
CA LYS A 250 42.17 -9.27 55.42
C LYS A 250 43.14 -8.89 54.28
N GLY A 251 44.03 -7.91 54.43
CA GLY A 251 44.19 -6.97 55.55
C GLY A 251 45.62 -6.43 55.68
N THR A 252 45.78 -5.10 55.54
CA THR A 252 46.88 -4.24 56.06
C THR A 252 48.35 -4.61 55.76
N LYS A 253 49.07 -3.74 55.04
CA LYS A 253 50.04 -2.75 55.60
C LYS A 253 50.85 -2.09 54.48
N GLY A 254 51.26 -0.84 54.68
CA GLY A 254 52.00 0.00 53.75
C GLY A 254 51.62 1.45 53.96
#